data_AF-A0A7R8V960-F1
#
_entry.id   AF-A0A7R8V960-F1
#
_cell.length_a   1.000
_cell.length_b   1.000
_cell.length_c   1.000
_cell.angle_alpha   90.00
_cell.angle_beta   90.00
_cell.angle_gamma   90.00
#
_symmetry.space_group_name_H-M   'P 1'
#
loop_
_entity.id
_entity.type
_entity.pdbx_description
1 polymer ?
#
loop_
_entity_poly.entity_id
_entity_poly.type
_entity_poly.pdbx_seq_one_letter_code
_entity_poly.pdbx_strand_id
1 'polypeptide(L)'
;MSPNRHVTLSLKQKMQIIKEIKCKEKTKQEVCVKYKCSMSTINRIIQNEKNILENSKMHNLSSKRIRNGACYDVDRAVSIWFDQMRASGAIISTNMILEKSKHFPVTLNKDFNPTTGWLWRSQKREGISLKKIHGEAASADSESTNNFINTLFPNLIEGYKSSDIFNADESGLFFKALPVSTLSRKESHNNGFKSSKDRLTLLFICNVTGDYKKVIIIGKPKNPRCFKNKIVPLKYYPHQKAWMTREIWESILISLDEEMAKQNRKIILFVDKAASHKTTKILKNINIQYLPANTTSLIQPLDQGIIHSFKAYYRQIIIRKQISAIESGKTIGEFAKSINIFNALHIIKHAWWLVRPLSITRCFQKAKFISECDAAPSAENEQENITETISDLSGDEFDNYIRCDDNLVCCGQLTDEEIVKEISLEKEDNEDYSDSDAEDEIPDEIPSLPNVLNSLTTVRKFLLPQNEFIQELENIEEYV
;
A
#
# COMPACT_ATOMS: atom_id res chain seq x y z
N MET A 1 -24.68 -1.83 53.12
CA MET A 1 -23.52 -1.99 52.22
C MET A 1 -23.94 -2.85 51.04
N SER A 2 -24.13 -2.26 49.86
CA SER A 2 -24.50 -3.01 48.65
C SER A 2 -23.30 -3.81 48.15
N PRO A 3 -23.47 -5.08 47.76
CA PRO A 3 -22.36 -5.92 47.30
C PRO A 3 -21.75 -5.30 46.05
N ASN A 4 -20.42 -5.21 46.01
CA ASN A 4 -19.61 -4.75 44.88
C ASN A 4 -20.04 -5.49 43.60
N ARG A 5 -20.96 -4.91 42.82
CA ARG A 5 -21.28 -5.39 41.47
C ARG A 5 -20.00 -5.22 40.65
N HIS A 6 -19.47 -6.34 40.19
CA HIS A 6 -18.23 -6.37 39.41
C HIS A 6 -18.43 -5.68 38.05
N VAL A 7 -18.16 -4.37 37.96
CA VAL A 7 -18.33 -3.61 36.72
C VAL A 7 -17.22 -3.99 35.74
N THR A 8 -17.63 -4.43 34.54
CA THR A 8 -16.70 -4.84 33.47
C THR A 8 -16.64 -3.73 32.42
N LEU A 9 -15.50 -3.03 32.36
CA LEU A 9 -15.28 -1.89 31.46
C LEU A 9 -14.69 -2.36 30.12
N SER A 10 -15.17 -1.79 29.01
CA SER A 10 -14.60 -2.04 27.68
C SER A 10 -13.26 -1.34 27.48
N LEU A 11 -12.50 -1.78 26.48
CA LEU A 11 -11.24 -1.17 26.07
C LEU A 11 -11.41 0.32 25.73
N LYS A 12 -12.46 0.66 24.98
CA LYS A 12 -12.87 2.05 24.70
C LYS A 12 -13.09 2.85 25.98
N GLN A 13 -13.81 2.27 26.95
CA GLN A 13 -14.07 2.94 28.24
C GLN A 13 -12.79 3.14 29.05
N LYS A 14 -11.87 2.17 29.04
CA LYS A 14 -10.58 2.28 29.73
C LYS A 14 -9.69 3.37 29.10
N MET A 15 -9.63 3.47 27.77
CA MET A 15 -8.91 4.55 27.08
C MET A 15 -9.49 5.92 27.40
N GLN A 16 -10.83 6.02 27.42
CA GLN A 16 -11.52 7.25 27.75
C GLN A 16 -11.23 7.68 29.19
N ILE A 17 -11.19 6.75 30.15
CA ILE A 17 -10.78 7.00 31.54
C ILE A 17 -9.34 7.54 31.62
N ILE A 18 -8.41 6.94 30.86
CA ILE A 18 -7.00 7.40 30.83
C ILE A 18 -6.92 8.83 30.28
N LYS A 19 -7.64 9.12 29.20
CA LYS A 19 -7.69 10.46 28.59
C LYS A 19 -8.27 11.50 29.55
N GLU A 20 -9.43 11.22 30.15
CA GLU A 20 -10.13 12.14 31.08
C GLU A 20 -9.27 12.50 32.31
N ILE A 21 -8.44 11.57 32.79
CA ILE A 21 -7.58 11.80 33.96
C ILE A 21 -6.25 12.48 33.58
N LYS A 22 -5.62 12.08 32.46
CA LYS A 22 -4.34 12.67 32.02
C LYS A 22 -4.48 14.10 31.51
N CYS A 23 -5.56 14.39 30.80
CA CYS A 23 -5.87 15.73 30.35
C CYS A 23 -6.43 16.63 31.48
N LYS A 24 -6.49 16.11 32.73
CA LYS A 24 -7.09 16.76 33.90
C LYS A 24 -8.53 17.24 33.68
N GLU A 25 -9.26 16.62 32.75
CA GLU A 25 -10.66 16.95 32.45
C GLU A 25 -11.59 16.56 33.60
N LYS A 26 -11.26 15.49 34.34
CA LYS A 26 -12.03 15.02 35.51
C LYS A 26 -11.14 14.47 36.61
N THR A 27 -11.58 14.63 37.85
CA THR A 27 -10.95 14.02 39.02
C THR A 27 -11.22 12.52 39.08
N LYS A 28 -10.35 11.76 39.76
CA LYS A 28 -10.53 10.31 39.92
C LYS A 28 -11.86 9.94 40.60
N GLN A 29 -12.38 10.79 41.48
CA GLN A 29 -13.67 10.60 42.15
C GLN A 29 -14.84 10.75 41.17
N GLU A 30 -14.81 11.77 40.30
CA GLU A 30 -15.84 11.97 39.26
C GLU A 30 -15.87 10.82 38.25
N VAL A 31 -14.70 10.28 37.90
CA VAL A 31 -14.59 9.12 37.01
C VAL A 31 -15.12 7.84 37.69
N CYS A 32 -14.90 7.67 39.01
CA CYS A 32 -15.49 6.54 39.76
C CYS A 32 -17.02 6.56 39.69
N VAL A 33 -17.61 7.73 39.90
CA VAL A 33 -19.08 7.94 39.84
C VAL A 33 -19.59 7.70 38.43
N LYS A 34 -18.96 8.31 37.42
CA LYS A 34 -19.37 8.21 36.00
C LYS A 34 -19.37 6.77 35.48
N TYR A 35 -18.32 6.01 35.79
CA TYR A 35 -18.16 4.64 35.30
C TYR A 35 -18.62 3.57 36.31
N LYS A 36 -19.19 4.00 37.45
CA LYS A 36 -19.66 3.14 38.55
C LYS A 36 -18.61 2.09 38.97
N CYS A 37 -17.35 2.49 39.04
CA CYS A 37 -16.24 1.61 39.33
C CYS A 37 -15.44 2.09 40.54
N SER A 38 -14.77 1.15 41.23
CA SER A 38 -14.01 1.47 42.44
C SER A 38 -12.73 2.25 42.13
N MET A 39 -12.25 3.02 43.12
CA MET A 39 -11.00 3.79 43.01
C MET A 39 -9.79 2.90 42.71
N SER A 40 -9.76 1.67 43.24
CA SER A 40 -8.71 0.69 42.94
C SER A 40 -8.75 0.23 41.48
N THR A 41 -9.94 0.08 40.88
CA THR A 41 -10.10 -0.22 39.45
C THR A 41 -9.52 0.89 38.58
N ILE A 42 -9.77 2.15 38.90
CA ILE A 42 -9.23 3.30 38.15
C ILE A 42 -7.71 3.36 38.27
N ASN A 43 -7.16 3.24 39.47
CA ASN A 43 -5.72 3.25 39.67
C ASN A 43 -5.02 2.12 38.88
N ARG A 44 -5.61 0.92 38.86
CA ARG A 44 -5.10 -0.20 38.05
C ARG A 44 -5.16 0.08 36.54
N ILE A 45 -6.21 0.75 36.06
CA ILE A 45 -6.33 1.14 34.64
C ILE A 45 -5.23 2.13 34.26
N ILE A 46 -4.92 3.10 35.12
CA ILE A 46 -3.84 4.07 34.88
C ILE A 46 -2.48 3.37 34.89
N GLN A 47 -2.24 2.47 35.85
CA GLN A 47 -0.98 1.71 35.92
C GLN A 47 -0.76 0.83 34.68
N ASN A 48 -1.82 0.24 34.12
CA ASN A 48 -1.75 -0.60 32.91
C ASN A 48 -1.95 0.18 31.60
N GLU A 49 -1.76 1.50 31.58
CA GLU A 49 -2.02 2.35 30.42
C GLU A 49 -1.34 1.86 29.14
N LYS A 50 -0.02 1.61 29.19
CA LYS A 50 0.76 1.21 28.00
C LYS A 50 0.16 -0.03 27.34
N ASN A 51 -0.13 -1.05 28.15
CA ASN A 51 -0.74 -2.30 27.72
C ASN A 51 -2.17 -2.11 27.19
N ILE A 52 -2.96 -1.18 27.75
CA ILE A 52 -4.30 -0.85 27.24
C ILE A 52 -4.20 -0.13 25.89
N LEU A 53 -3.21 0.74 25.70
CA LEU A 53 -2.97 1.44 24.44
C LEU A 53 -2.53 0.48 23.34
N GLU A 54 -1.59 -0.42 23.61
CA GLU A 54 -1.16 -1.47 22.66
C GLU A 54 -2.32 -2.39 22.28
N ASN A 55 -3.07 -2.89 23.27
CA ASN A 55 -4.23 -3.74 23.02
C ASN A 55 -5.34 -3.02 22.26
N SER A 56 -5.43 -1.69 22.36
CA SER A 56 -6.38 -0.89 21.57
C SER A 56 -6.04 -0.82 20.08
N LYS A 57 -4.76 -0.98 19.73
CA LYS A 57 -4.30 -1.06 18.34
C LYS A 57 -4.58 -2.45 17.74
N MET A 58 -4.52 -3.49 18.56
CA MET A 58 -4.59 -4.90 18.12
C MET A 58 -5.99 -5.54 18.25
N HIS A 59 -6.86 -5.06 19.14
CA HIS A 59 -8.14 -5.71 19.46
C HIS A 59 -9.35 -4.78 19.34
N ASN A 60 -10.55 -5.38 19.21
CA ASN A 60 -11.81 -4.65 19.13
C ASN A 60 -12.08 -3.81 20.40
N LEU A 61 -12.28 -2.50 20.20
CA LEU A 61 -12.46 -1.49 21.26
C LEU A 61 -13.72 -1.71 22.13
N SER A 62 -14.74 -2.39 21.60
CA SER A 62 -15.97 -2.75 22.33
C SER A 62 -15.77 -3.92 23.30
N SER A 63 -14.62 -4.60 23.25
CA SER A 63 -14.34 -5.75 24.09
C SER A 63 -14.17 -5.38 25.56
N LYS A 64 -14.89 -6.08 26.44
CA LYS A 64 -14.80 -5.96 27.91
C LYS A 64 -13.71 -6.84 28.53
N ARG A 65 -13.24 -7.85 27.79
CA ARG A 65 -12.13 -8.75 28.17
C ARG A 65 -11.34 -9.09 26.93
N ILE A 66 -10.05 -8.80 26.96
CA ILE A 66 -9.11 -9.32 25.96
C ILE A 66 -8.87 -10.76 26.36
N ARG A 67 -9.38 -11.68 25.55
CA ARG A 67 -9.05 -13.09 25.65
C ARG A 67 -8.39 -13.42 24.32
N ASN A 68 -7.08 -13.61 24.36
CA ASN A 68 -6.42 -14.33 23.28
C ASN A 68 -7.10 -15.69 23.17
N GLY A 69 -7.30 -16.20 21.96
CA GLY A 69 -7.70 -17.60 21.80
C GLY A 69 -6.71 -18.50 22.54
N ALA A 70 -7.12 -19.73 22.84
CA ALA A 70 -6.26 -20.67 23.58
C ALA A 70 -4.86 -20.82 22.94
N CYS A 71 -4.75 -20.63 21.62
CA CYS A 71 -3.50 -20.35 20.92
C CYS A 71 -3.72 -19.27 19.86
N TYR A 72 -3.25 -18.04 20.11
CA TYR A 72 -3.43 -16.90 19.21
C TYR A 72 -2.69 -17.05 17.88
N ASP A 73 -1.50 -17.66 17.91
CA ASP A 73 -0.70 -17.91 16.71
C ASP A 73 -1.47 -18.82 15.72
N VAL A 74 -2.11 -19.87 16.24
CA VAL A 74 -2.92 -20.80 15.44
C VAL A 74 -4.19 -20.14 14.92
N ASP A 75 -4.82 -19.25 15.71
CA ASP A 75 -5.95 -18.44 15.21
C ASP A 75 -5.56 -17.62 13.98
N ARG A 76 -4.39 -16.94 14.04
CA ARG A 76 -3.92 -16.09 12.95
C ARG A 76 -3.55 -16.89 11.71
N ALA A 77 -2.81 -17.99 11.87
CA ALA A 77 -2.43 -18.86 10.76
C ALA A 77 -3.65 -19.37 9.98
N VAL A 78 -4.69 -19.78 10.71
CA VAL A 78 -5.95 -20.24 10.12
C VAL A 78 -6.71 -19.12 9.42
N SER A 79 -6.68 -17.90 9.96
CA SER A 79 -7.31 -16.72 9.34
C SER A 79 -6.65 -16.38 8.00
N ILE A 80 -5.30 -16.33 7.97
CA ILE A 80 -4.52 -16.08 6.74
C ILE A 80 -4.81 -17.15 5.68
N TRP A 81 -4.74 -18.43 6.06
CA TRP A 81 -5.02 -19.53 5.14
C TRP A 81 -6.47 -19.49 4.61
N PHE A 82 -7.44 -19.24 5.50
CA PHE A 82 -8.85 -19.14 5.10
C PHE A 82 -9.07 -18.02 4.09
N ASP A 83 -8.50 -16.84 4.34
CA ASP A 83 -8.62 -15.68 3.44
C ASP A 83 -8.00 -15.96 2.07
N GLN A 84 -6.83 -16.61 2.04
CA GLN A 84 -6.13 -17.03 0.82
C GLN A 84 -6.94 -18.01 -0.03
N MET A 85 -7.48 -19.06 0.58
CA MET A 85 -8.31 -20.06 -0.10
C MET A 85 -9.62 -19.44 -0.62
N ARG A 86 -10.21 -18.47 0.11
CA ARG A 86 -11.40 -17.76 -0.38
C ARG A 86 -11.10 -16.85 -1.56
N ALA A 87 -9.92 -16.23 -1.61
CA ALA A 87 -9.51 -15.39 -2.75
C ALA A 87 -9.26 -16.22 -4.02
N SER A 88 -8.80 -17.47 -3.91
CA SER A 88 -8.68 -18.37 -5.07
C SER A 88 -10.02 -19.01 -5.50
N GLY A 89 -11.15 -18.54 -4.98
CA GLY A 89 -12.47 -19.08 -5.30
C GLY A 89 -12.80 -20.43 -4.66
N ALA A 90 -11.96 -20.94 -3.73
CA ALA A 90 -12.20 -22.24 -3.13
C ALA A 90 -13.44 -22.24 -2.22
N ILE A 91 -14.21 -23.34 -2.28
CA ILE A 91 -15.31 -23.60 -1.36
C ILE A 91 -14.73 -24.22 -0.10
N ILE A 92 -14.84 -23.51 1.02
CA ILE A 92 -14.26 -23.93 2.30
C ILE A 92 -15.40 -24.24 3.26
N SER A 93 -15.44 -25.49 3.73
CA SER A 93 -16.37 -25.91 4.79
C SER A 93 -15.74 -25.76 6.17
N THR A 94 -16.57 -25.69 7.22
CA THR A 94 -16.09 -25.64 8.62
C THR A 94 -15.17 -26.82 8.96
N ASN A 95 -15.45 -28.03 8.42
CA ASN A 95 -14.63 -29.20 8.67
C ASN A 95 -13.24 -29.09 8.03
N MET A 96 -13.13 -28.47 6.84
CA MET A 96 -11.83 -28.22 6.21
C MET A 96 -10.97 -27.26 7.06
N ILE A 97 -11.58 -26.23 7.65
CA ILE A 97 -10.88 -25.31 8.55
C ILE A 97 -10.42 -26.06 9.80
N LEU A 98 -11.25 -26.94 10.37
CA LEU A 98 -10.88 -27.73 11.54
C LEU A 98 -9.70 -28.66 11.25
N GLU A 99 -9.76 -29.43 10.17
CA GLU A 99 -8.65 -30.33 9.81
C GLU A 99 -7.37 -29.56 9.53
N LYS A 100 -7.44 -28.49 8.73
CA LYS A 100 -6.28 -27.64 8.47
C LYS A 100 -5.69 -27.03 9.74
N SER A 101 -6.54 -26.61 10.68
CA SER A 101 -6.09 -25.99 11.92
C SER A 101 -5.21 -26.92 12.75
N LYS A 102 -5.37 -28.25 12.65
CA LYS A 102 -4.55 -29.23 13.39
C LYS A 102 -3.10 -29.30 12.91
N HIS A 103 -2.80 -28.81 11.71
CA HIS A 103 -1.45 -28.83 11.15
C HIS A 103 -0.59 -27.70 11.71
N PHE A 104 -1.15 -26.50 11.88
CA PHE A 104 -0.40 -25.32 12.33
C PHE A 104 0.26 -25.46 13.72
N PRO A 105 -0.35 -26.07 14.75
CA PRO A 105 0.31 -26.27 16.04
C PRO A 105 1.61 -27.07 15.94
N VAL A 106 1.65 -28.09 15.10
CA VAL A 106 2.85 -28.92 14.87
C VAL A 106 3.95 -28.06 14.25
N THR A 107 3.62 -27.29 13.21
CA THR A 107 4.58 -26.43 12.50
C THR A 107 5.04 -25.22 13.34
N LEU A 108 4.16 -24.67 14.18
CA LEU A 108 4.46 -23.57 15.13
C LEU A 108 5.17 -24.05 16.41
N ASN A 109 5.41 -25.36 16.56
CA ASN A 109 5.91 -25.99 17.78
C ASN A 109 5.12 -25.57 19.03
N LYS A 110 3.78 -25.65 18.94
CA LYS A 110 2.84 -25.34 20.02
C LYS A 110 2.15 -26.60 20.50
N ASP A 111 2.17 -26.81 21.82
CA ASP A 111 1.34 -27.82 22.47
C ASP A 111 -0.12 -27.33 22.51
N PHE A 112 -0.81 -27.47 21.38
CA PHE A 112 -2.19 -27.05 21.21
C PHE A 112 -2.94 -27.99 20.27
N ASN A 113 -4.10 -28.48 20.71
CA ASN A 113 -4.98 -29.30 19.89
C ASN A 113 -6.28 -28.54 19.55
N PRO A 114 -6.48 -28.13 18.29
CA PRO A 114 -7.69 -27.44 17.85
C PRO A 114 -8.93 -28.32 18.03
N THR A 115 -9.91 -27.80 18.77
CA THR A 115 -11.21 -28.46 19.00
C THR A 115 -12.31 -27.75 18.22
N THR A 116 -13.43 -28.45 17.99
CA THR A 116 -14.67 -27.85 17.42
C THR A 116 -15.11 -26.61 18.20
N GLY A 117 -15.05 -26.67 19.53
CA GLY A 117 -15.37 -25.55 20.42
C GLY A 117 -14.36 -24.40 20.37
N TRP A 118 -13.10 -24.65 20.03
CA TRP A 118 -12.14 -23.58 19.73
C TRP A 118 -12.45 -22.94 18.38
N LEU A 119 -12.68 -23.75 17.33
CA LEU A 119 -12.93 -23.27 15.98
C LEU A 119 -14.16 -22.35 15.94
N TRP A 120 -15.27 -22.76 16.57
CA TRP A 120 -16.47 -21.93 16.64
C TRP A 120 -16.20 -20.55 17.25
N ARG A 121 -15.39 -20.51 18.32
CA ARG A 121 -14.97 -19.25 18.96
C ARG A 121 -14.01 -18.45 18.09
N SER A 122 -13.14 -19.11 17.33
CA SER A 122 -12.18 -18.49 16.41
C SER A 122 -12.89 -17.86 15.21
N GLN A 123 -13.76 -18.61 14.54
CA GLN A 123 -14.64 -18.12 13.47
C GLN A 123 -15.46 -16.91 13.90
N LYS A 124 -16.01 -16.93 15.13
CA LYS A 124 -16.75 -15.78 15.68
C LYS A 124 -15.86 -14.55 15.94
N ARG A 125 -14.58 -14.73 16.30
CA ARG A 125 -13.63 -13.62 16.46
C ARG A 125 -13.23 -13.02 15.11
N GLU A 126 -13.00 -13.86 14.11
CA GLU A 126 -12.57 -13.49 12.76
C GLU A 126 -13.72 -13.11 11.82
N GLY A 127 -14.98 -13.22 12.26
CA GLY A 127 -16.15 -12.88 11.45
C GLY A 127 -16.50 -13.92 10.36
N ILE A 128 -16.01 -15.15 10.49
CA ILE A 128 -16.25 -16.24 9.54
C ILE A 128 -17.63 -16.87 9.81
N SER A 129 -18.46 -16.97 8.77
CA SER A 129 -19.80 -17.58 8.86
C SER A 129 -20.09 -18.46 7.64
N LEU A 130 -20.89 -19.52 7.82
CA LEU A 130 -21.28 -20.44 6.76
C LEU A 130 -22.43 -19.83 5.94
N LYS A 131 -22.29 -19.85 4.60
CA LYS A 131 -23.31 -19.36 3.64
C LYS A 131 -23.54 -20.39 2.52
N LYS A 132 -24.76 -20.48 2.00
CA LYS A 132 -25.16 -21.41 0.91
C LYS A 132 -24.84 -20.79 -0.46
N ILE A 133 -24.15 -21.52 -1.32
CA ILE A 133 -23.64 -21.01 -2.62
C ILE A 133 -24.69 -21.24 -3.72
N HIS A 134 -24.96 -20.23 -4.57
CA HIS A 134 -25.74 -20.32 -5.81
C HIS A 134 -24.81 -19.87 -6.96
N GLY A 135 -24.83 -20.53 -8.11
CA GLY A 135 -23.79 -20.39 -9.15
C GLY A 135 -24.31 -19.92 -10.51
N GLU A 136 -23.58 -18.97 -11.11
CA GLU A 136 -23.44 -18.65 -12.55
C GLU A 136 -22.48 -17.44 -12.63
N ALA A 137 -21.18 -17.64 -12.89
CA ALA A 137 -20.18 -16.57 -12.75
C ALA A 137 -19.82 -15.86 -14.07
N ALA A 138 -19.79 -16.58 -15.20
CA ALA A 138 -19.23 -16.03 -16.44
C ALA A 138 -20.16 -15.08 -17.22
N SER A 139 -21.48 -15.33 -17.23
CA SER A 139 -22.49 -14.39 -17.76
C SER A 139 -22.80 -13.25 -16.78
N ALA A 140 -22.51 -13.47 -15.49
CA ALA A 140 -22.75 -12.51 -14.43
C ALA A 140 -21.72 -11.38 -14.39
N ASP A 141 -20.54 -11.49 -15.01
CA ASP A 141 -19.49 -10.47 -14.87
C ASP A 141 -19.86 -9.15 -15.58
N SER A 142 -20.41 -9.18 -16.79
CA SER A 142 -20.88 -7.96 -17.49
C SER A 142 -22.19 -7.40 -16.88
N GLU A 143 -23.09 -8.28 -16.47
CA GLU A 143 -24.36 -7.87 -15.85
C GLU A 143 -24.14 -7.31 -14.44
N SER A 144 -23.29 -7.95 -13.62
CA SER A 144 -22.91 -7.45 -12.29
C SER A 144 -22.11 -6.15 -12.37
N THR A 145 -21.25 -5.99 -13.38
CA THR A 145 -20.58 -4.72 -13.68
C THR A 145 -21.59 -3.63 -13.97
N ASN A 146 -22.50 -3.86 -14.91
CA ASN A 146 -23.52 -2.88 -15.29
C ASN A 146 -24.49 -2.57 -14.14
N ASN A 147 -24.88 -3.59 -13.38
CA ASN A 147 -25.73 -3.41 -12.20
C ASN A 147 -25.00 -2.59 -11.13
N PHE A 148 -23.73 -2.89 -10.85
CA PHE A 148 -22.94 -2.11 -9.91
C PHE A 148 -22.85 -0.64 -10.34
N ILE A 149 -22.49 -0.37 -11.59
CA ILE A 149 -22.32 1.00 -12.09
C ILE A 149 -23.65 1.76 -12.16
N ASN A 150 -24.72 1.14 -12.64
CA ASN A 150 -25.98 1.82 -12.90
C ASN A 150 -26.88 1.92 -11.66
N THR A 151 -26.74 1.03 -10.68
CA THR A 151 -27.65 0.97 -9.52
C THR A 151 -26.93 1.18 -8.19
N LEU A 152 -25.82 0.48 -7.93
CA LEU A 152 -25.17 0.51 -6.61
C LEU A 152 -24.27 1.72 -6.45
N PHE A 153 -23.43 1.98 -7.46
CA PHE A 153 -22.41 3.02 -7.42
C PHE A 153 -22.98 4.42 -7.16
N PRO A 154 -24.04 4.90 -7.83
CA PRO A 154 -24.60 6.23 -7.58
C PRO A 154 -25.06 6.41 -6.13
N ASN A 155 -25.64 5.35 -5.55
CA ASN A 155 -26.05 5.34 -4.14
C ASN A 155 -24.87 5.30 -3.17
N LEU A 156 -23.76 4.65 -3.54
CA LEU A 156 -22.56 4.58 -2.70
C LEU A 156 -21.82 5.92 -2.61
N ILE A 157 -21.78 6.67 -3.72
CA ILE A 157 -21.11 7.96 -3.79
C ILE A 157 -22.02 9.14 -3.41
N GLU A 158 -23.30 8.89 -3.13
CA GLU A 158 -24.24 9.92 -2.71
C GLU A 158 -23.71 10.66 -1.47
N GLY A 159 -23.63 11.98 -1.56
CA GLY A 159 -23.11 12.85 -0.49
C GLY A 159 -21.58 12.99 -0.45
N TYR A 160 -20.83 12.32 -1.34
CA TYR A 160 -19.40 12.57 -1.55
C TYR A 160 -19.20 13.55 -2.70
N LYS A 161 -18.21 14.44 -2.57
CA LYS A 161 -17.74 15.25 -3.69
C LYS A 161 -16.88 14.39 -4.61
N SER A 162 -16.74 14.75 -5.89
CA SER A 162 -15.85 14.02 -6.81
C SER A 162 -14.43 13.91 -6.26
N SER A 163 -13.91 14.98 -5.65
CA SER A 163 -12.57 14.93 -5.05
C SER A 163 -12.48 13.94 -3.88
N ASP A 164 -13.58 13.56 -3.23
CA ASP A 164 -13.64 12.64 -2.10
C ASP A 164 -13.86 11.16 -2.50
N ILE A 165 -13.89 10.87 -3.80
CA ILE A 165 -14.00 9.51 -4.36
C ILE A 165 -12.61 9.02 -4.75
N PHE A 166 -12.15 7.96 -4.10
CA PHE A 166 -10.78 7.44 -4.21
C PHE A 166 -10.76 6.03 -4.76
N ASN A 167 -9.67 5.69 -5.44
CA ASN A 167 -9.32 4.33 -5.81
C ASN A 167 -7.92 3.99 -5.33
N ALA A 168 -7.71 2.73 -4.94
CA ALA A 168 -6.39 2.20 -4.62
C ALA A 168 -6.18 0.81 -5.21
N ASP A 169 -4.95 0.58 -5.68
CA ASP A 169 -4.54 -0.68 -6.28
C ASP A 169 -3.01 -0.82 -6.29
N GLU A 170 -2.52 -2.05 -6.33
CA GLU A 170 -1.10 -2.38 -6.39
C GLU A 170 -0.61 -2.64 -7.81
N SER A 171 0.65 -2.25 -8.06
CA SER A 171 1.41 -2.76 -9.20
C SER A 171 2.82 -3.14 -8.81
N GLY A 172 3.35 -4.16 -9.49
CA GLY A 172 4.72 -4.58 -9.35
C GLY A 172 5.62 -3.74 -10.25
N LEU A 173 6.84 -3.49 -9.80
CA LEU A 173 7.85 -2.77 -10.58
C LEU A 173 9.19 -3.48 -10.49
N PHE A 174 9.73 -3.90 -11.64
CA PHE A 174 11.15 -4.24 -11.73
C PHE A 174 11.96 -2.93 -11.84
N PHE A 175 12.41 -2.41 -10.71
CA PHE A 175 12.97 -1.05 -10.65
C PHE A 175 14.37 -0.93 -11.27
N LYS A 176 15.08 -2.05 -11.43
CA LYS A 176 16.37 -2.13 -12.15
C LYS A 176 16.23 -2.68 -13.57
N ALA A 177 15.02 -2.95 -14.06
CA ALA A 177 14.85 -3.46 -15.41
C ALA A 177 15.40 -2.44 -16.42
N LEU A 178 16.12 -2.93 -17.42
CA LEU A 178 16.61 -2.18 -18.57
C LEU A 178 15.99 -2.75 -19.86
N PRO A 179 15.96 -1.97 -20.96
CA PRO A 179 15.59 -2.49 -22.28
C PRO A 179 16.47 -3.69 -22.64
N VAL A 180 15.86 -4.80 -23.04
CA VAL A 180 16.57 -6.08 -23.27
C VAL A 180 17.11 -6.19 -24.70
N SER A 181 16.53 -5.43 -25.63
CA SER A 181 16.91 -5.40 -27.04
C SER A 181 17.98 -4.35 -27.31
N THR A 182 18.88 -4.67 -28.24
CA THR A 182 19.98 -3.80 -28.67
C THR A 182 20.04 -3.79 -30.19
N LEU A 183 20.28 -2.62 -30.77
CA LEU A 183 20.51 -2.48 -32.20
C LEU A 183 21.98 -2.80 -32.51
N SER A 184 22.22 -3.88 -33.24
CA SER A 184 23.54 -4.27 -33.75
C SER A 184 23.71 -3.96 -35.22
N ARG A 185 24.93 -3.60 -35.62
CA ARG A 185 25.33 -3.72 -37.03
C ARG A 185 25.47 -5.21 -37.37
N LYS A 186 25.23 -5.60 -38.63
CA LYS A 186 25.11 -7.00 -39.10
C LYS A 186 26.26 -7.95 -38.73
N GLU A 187 27.38 -7.44 -38.23
CA GLU A 187 28.60 -8.20 -37.95
C GLU A 187 29.09 -8.08 -36.50
N SER A 188 28.31 -7.51 -35.56
CA SER A 188 28.72 -7.42 -34.15
C SER A 188 28.25 -8.60 -33.30
N HIS A 189 29.18 -9.21 -32.55
CA HIS A 189 28.85 -10.13 -31.47
C HIS A 189 28.43 -9.35 -30.22
N ASN A 190 27.18 -9.51 -29.81
CA ASN A 190 26.64 -8.86 -28.62
C ASN A 190 26.57 -9.86 -27.46
N ASN A 191 27.24 -9.56 -26.35
CA ASN A 191 27.02 -10.29 -25.10
C ASN A 191 25.69 -9.81 -24.49
N GLY A 192 24.75 -10.74 -24.26
CA GLY A 192 23.46 -10.42 -23.68
C GLY A 192 23.58 -9.90 -22.23
N PHE A 193 22.81 -8.88 -21.89
CA PHE A 193 22.68 -8.38 -20.51
C PHE A 193 21.47 -9.03 -19.83
N LYS A 194 21.69 -9.70 -18.69
CA LYS A 194 20.60 -10.26 -17.89
C LYS A 194 19.97 -9.16 -17.03
N SER A 195 18.76 -8.74 -17.40
CA SER A 195 18.00 -7.75 -16.63
C SER A 195 17.76 -8.20 -15.19
N SER A 196 17.98 -7.31 -14.22
CA SER A 196 17.73 -7.62 -12.82
C SER A 196 16.23 -7.76 -12.55
N LYS A 197 15.87 -8.77 -11.74
CA LYS A 197 14.50 -9.04 -11.30
C LYS A 197 14.21 -8.45 -9.91
N ASP A 198 15.00 -7.46 -9.49
CA ASP A 198 14.77 -6.75 -8.24
C ASP A 198 13.45 -6.01 -8.31
N ARG A 199 12.57 -6.33 -7.36
CA ARG A 199 11.16 -5.92 -7.40
C ARG A 199 10.77 -5.06 -6.21
N LEU A 200 9.83 -4.15 -6.47
CA LEU A 200 9.04 -3.44 -5.48
C LEU A 200 7.56 -3.65 -5.81
N THR A 201 6.71 -3.61 -4.80
CA THR A 201 5.26 -3.45 -4.97
C THR A 201 4.89 -2.03 -4.59
N LEU A 202 4.14 -1.37 -5.47
CA LEU A 202 3.71 0.01 -5.33
C LEU A 202 2.20 0.02 -5.15
N LEU A 203 1.72 0.51 -4.01
CA LEU A 203 0.30 0.81 -3.81
C LEU A 203 0.05 2.25 -4.27
N PHE A 204 -0.76 2.41 -5.30
CA PHE A 204 -1.22 3.71 -5.78
C PHE A 204 -2.54 4.06 -5.12
N ILE A 205 -2.71 5.33 -4.74
CA ILE A 205 -3.96 5.87 -4.21
C ILE A 205 -4.17 7.21 -4.90
N CYS A 206 -5.31 7.38 -5.57
CA CYS A 206 -5.67 8.66 -6.16
C CYS A 206 -7.17 8.89 -6.10
N ASN A 207 -7.57 10.14 -6.17
CA ASN A 207 -8.97 10.51 -6.28
C ASN A 207 -9.37 10.80 -7.73
N VAL A 208 -10.67 10.85 -7.96
CA VAL A 208 -11.29 11.08 -9.27
C VAL A 208 -10.74 12.32 -9.97
N THR A 209 -10.52 13.41 -9.23
CA THR A 209 -10.03 14.69 -9.78
C THR A 209 -8.53 14.71 -10.05
N GLY A 210 -7.78 13.72 -9.53
CA GLY A 210 -6.33 13.58 -9.71
C GLY A 210 -5.48 14.62 -8.97
N ASP A 211 -6.09 15.51 -8.18
CA ASP A 211 -5.39 16.47 -7.31
C ASP A 211 -4.83 15.80 -6.04
N TYR A 212 -5.44 14.70 -5.61
CA TYR A 212 -4.85 13.80 -4.62
C TYR A 212 -4.19 12.60 -5.30
N LYS A 213 -2.89 12.45 -5.08
CA LYS A 213 -2.09 11.30 -5.55
C LYS A 213 -1.10 10.88 -4.48
N LYS A 214 -1.06 9.60 -4.17
CA LYS A 214 -0.12 9.01 -3.20
C LYS A 214 0.36 7.66 -3.70
N VAL A 215 1.63 7.38 -3.47
CA VAL A 215 2.23 6.07 -3.76
C VAL A 215 2.98 5.59 -2.51
N ILE A 216 2.78 4.32 -2.16
CA ILE A 216 3.38 3.66 -1.01
C ILE A 216 4.17 2.46 -1.50
N ILE A 217 5.34 2.24 -0.91
CA ILE A 217 6.29 1.23 -1.38
C ILE A 217 6.33 0.06 -0.42
N ILE A 218 6.32 -1.15 -0.98
CA ILE A 218 6.62 -2.39 -0.29
C ILE A 218 7.85 -3.01 -0.93
N GLY A 219 8.87 -3.31 -0.12
CA GLY A 219 10.11 -3.92 -0.59
C GLY A 219 10.61 -5.01 0.34
N LYS A 220 11.64 -5.74 -0.09
CA LYS A 220 12.16 -6.89 0.67
C LYS A 220 12.94 -6.51 1.92
N PRO A 221 13.97 -5.63 1.85
CA PRO A 221 14.83 -5.41 3.01
C PRO A 221 14.10 -4.64 4.12
N LYS A 222 14.22 -5.08 5.38
CA LYS A 222 13.63 -4.36 6.54
C LYS A 222 14.18 -2.94 6.65
N ASN A 223 15.50 -2.81 6.52
CA ASN A 223 16.24 -1.55 6.55
C ASN A 223 17.24 -1.55 5.39
N PRO A 224 16.85 -1.10 4.18
CA PRO A 224 17.79 -0.96 3.07
C PRO A 224 19.00 -0.10 3.47
N ARG A 225 20.23 -0.60 3.25
CA ARG A 225 21.46 0.13 3.63
C ARG A 225 21.52 1.53 3.01
N CYS A 226 21.03 1.66 1.77
CA CYS A 226 20.93 2.92 1.05
C CYS A 226 20.00 3.97 1.69
N PHE A 227 19.28 3.65 2.77
CA PHE A 227 18.49 4.62 3.55
C PHE A 227 19.25 5.22 4.74
N LYS A 228 20.41 4.65 5.10
CA LYS A 228 21.17 5.09 6.27
C LYS A 228 21.54 6.56 6.14
N ASN A 229 21.17 7.36 7.14
CA ASN A 229 21.38 8.81 7.19
C ASN A 229 20.74 9.62 6.05
N LYS A 230 19.76 9.05 5.32
CA LYS A 230 19.05 9.71 4.23
C LYS A 230 17.57 9.90 4.58
N ILE A 231 16.96 10.98 4.08
CA ILE A 231 15.51 11.20 4.19
C ILE A 231 14.82 10.45 3.06
N VAL A 232 14.06 9.41 3.41
CA VAL A 232 13.37 8.56 2.43
C VAL A 232 12.19 9.32 1.81
N PRO A 233 12.10 9.44 0.46
CA PRO A 233 11.12 10.32 -0.19
C PRO A 233 9.70 9.78 -0.21
N LEU A 234 9.50 8.48 0.03
CA LEU A 234 8.22 7.78 0.00
C LEU A 234 8.08 6.85 1.22
N LYS A 235 6.84 6.61 1.66
CA LYS A 235 6.56 5.67 2.74
C LYS A 235 6.94 4.25 2.28
N TYR A 236 7.69 3.55 3.11
CA TYR A 236 8.22 2.21 2.82
C TYR A 236 7.77 1.21 3.90
N TYR A 237 7.29 0.05 3.47
CA TYR A 237 6.96 -1.10 4.32
C TYR A 237 7.79 -2.31 3.89
N PRO A 238 8.47 -2.99 4.83
CA PRO A 238 9.22 -4.19 4.50
C PRO A 238 8.34 -5.43 4.51
N HIS A 239 8.55 -6.33 3.55
CA HIS A 239 7.96 -7.66 3.50
C HIS A 239 8.89 -8.60 2.74
N GLN A 240 9.16 -9.82 3.24
CA GLN A 240 10.17 -10.73 2.65
C GLN A 240 9.98 -11.00 1.15
N LYS A 241 8.73 -11.05 0.69
CA LYS A 241 8.38 -11.20 -0.73
C LYS A 241 8.10 -9.88 -1.45
N ALA A 242 8.15 -8.73 -0.77
CA ALA A 242 7.64 -7.45 -1.25
C ALA A 242 6.18 -7.59 -1.69
N TRP A 243 5.32 -8.08 -0.81
CA TRP A 243 3.89 -8.31 -1.10
C TRP A 243 3.03 -7.47 -0.16
N MET A 244 1.85 -7.09 -0.64
CA MET A 244 0.80 -6.55 0.21
C MET A 244 0.26 -7.65 1.12
N THR A 245 0.23 -7.37 2.42
CA THR A 245 -0.42 -8.21 3.44
C THR A 245 -1.55 -7.44 4.09
N ARG A 246 -2.42 -8.14 4.80
CA ARG A 246 -3.52 -7.51 5.54
C ARG A 246 -3.01 -6.56 6.63
N GLU A 247 -1.90 -6.90 7.27
CA GLU A 247 -1.27 -6.11 8.32
C GLU A 247 -0.69 -4.80 7.79
N ILE A 248 -0.03 -4.85 6.62
CA ILE A 248 0.47 -3.67 5.91
C ILE A 248 -0.71 -2.81 5.46
N TRP A 249 -1.73 -3.42 4.86
CA TRP A 249 -2.94 -2.73 4.41
C TRP A 249 -3.67 -2.02 5.56
N GLU A 250 -3.92 -2.70 6.68
CA GLU A 250 -4.53 -2.10 7.86
C GLU A 250 -3.70 -0.93 8.43
N SER A 251 -2.36 -1.05 8.40
CA SER A 251 -1.46 0.04 8.82
C SER A 251 -1.53 1.25 7.89
N ILE A 252 -1.59 1.02 6.58
CA ILE A 252 -1.77 2.05 5.55
C ILE A 252 -3.12 2.76 5.75
N LEU A 253 -4.20 2.00 5.95
CA LEU A 253 -5.54 2.55 6.17
C LEU A 253 -5.62 3.42 7.43
N ILE A 254 -5.00 3.01 8.53
CA ILE A 254 -4.96 3.82 9.76
C ILE A 254 -4.24 5.15 9.49
N SER A 255 -3.07 5.10 8.84
CA SER A 255 -2.32 6.31 8.50
C SER A 255 -3.10 7.22 7.54
N LEU A 256 -3.84 6.66 6.59
CA LEU A 256 -4.67 7.42 5.66
C LEU A 256 -5.88 8.03 6.38
N ASP A 257 -6.52 7.30 7.30
CA ASP A 257 -7.67 7.80 8.08
C ASP A 257 -7.28 8.98 8.98
N GLU A 258 -6.08 8.94 9.56
CA GLU A 258 -5.50 10.06 10.32
C GLU A 258 -5.17 11.27 9.43
N GLU A 259 -4.69 11.02 8.20
CA GLU A 259 -4.44 12.08 7.23
C GLU A 259 -5.75 12.77 6.81
N MET A 260 -6.78 11.98 6.49
CA MET A 260 -8.11 12.49 6.17
C MET A 260 -8.73 13.23 7.36
N ALA A 261 -8.51 12.76 8.59
CA ALA A 261 -8.95 13.46 9.80
C ALA A 261 -8.33 14.85 9.91
N LYS A 262 -7.03 14.99 9.64
CA LYS A 262 -6.32 16.28 9.69
C LYS A 262 -6.82 17.26 8.64
N GLN A 263 -7.26 16.75 7.49
CA GLN A 263 -7.87 17.53 6.42
C GLN A 263 -9.37 17.81 6.65
N ASN A 264 -9.94 17.35 7.77
CA ASN A 264 -11.38 17.38 8.05
C ASN A 264 -12.21 16.81 6.87
N ARG A 265 -11.70 15.71 6.30
CA ARG A 265 -12.18 15.12 5.05
C ARG A 265 -12.74 13.74 5.31
N LYS A 266 -13.85 13.41 4.64
CA LYS A 266 -14.40 12.05 4.60
C LYS A 266 -14.38 11.56 3.17
N ILE A 267 -13.83 10.38 2.95
CA ILE A 267 -13.64 9.82 1.61
C ILE A 267 -14.29 8.45 1.50
N ILE A 268 -14.64 8.10 0.27
CA ILE A 268 -14.99 6.74 -0.12
C ILE A 268 -13.82 6.15 -0.91
N LEU A 269 -13.33 4.99 -0.49
CA LEU A 269 -12.16 4.33 -1.07
C LEU A 269 -12.59 3.02 -1.73
N PHE A 270 -12.48 2.95 -3.05
CA PHE A 270 -12.75 1.75 -3.85
C PHE A 270 -11.48 0.91 -4.03
N VAL A 271 -11.58 -0.38 -3.70
CA VAL A 271 -10.48 -1.36 -3.84
C VAL A 271 -11.00 -2.66 -4.43
N ASP A 272 -10.10 -3.48 -4.96
CA ASP A 272 -10.45 -4.83 -5.42
C ASP A 272 -10.81 -5.76 -4.23
N LYS A 273 -11.24 -6.99 -4.54
CA LYS A 273 -11.61 -8.00 -3.52
C LYS A 273 -10.45 -8.90 -3.08
N ALA A 274 -9.20 -8.47 -3.22
CA ALA A 274 -8.06 -9.25 -2.76
C ALA A 274 -8.15 -9.58 -1.26
N ALA A 275 -7.65 -10.76 -0.87
CA ALA A 275 -7.62 -11.18 0.54
C ALA A 275 -6.87 -10.18 1.43
N SER A 276 -5.79 -9.59 0.91
CA SER A 276 -4.98 -8.56 1.58
C SER A 276 -5.77 -7.30 1.90
N HIS A 277 -6.81 -6.98 1.12
CA HIS A 277 -7.62 -5.77 1.32
C HIS A 277 -8.72 -5.91 2.38
N LYS A 278 -8.95 -7.13 2.89
CA LYS A 278 -9.87 -7.33 4.00
C LYS A 278 -9.35 -6.62 5.24
N THR A 279 -10.23 -5.90 5.91
CA THR A 279 -9.89 -5.21 7.16
C THR A 279 -10.96 -5.42 8.22
N THR A 280 -10.50 -5.52 9.46
CA THR A 280 -11.37 -5.53 10.65
C THR A 280 -11.33 -4.21 11.41
N LYS A 281 -10.53 -3.24 10.93
CA LYS A 281 -10.39 -1.94 11.57
C LYS A 281 -11.61 -1.08 11.30
N ILE A 282 -12.03 -0.35 12.33
CA ILE A 282 -13.11 0.63 12.23
C ILE A 282 -12.45 1.98 11.94
N LEU A 283 -12.60 2.44 10.69
CA LEU A 283 -12.12 3.74 10.22
C LEU A 283 -13.22 4.80 10.43
N LYS A 284 -12.84 6.07 10.63
CA LYS A 284 -13.79 7.16 10.94
C LYS A 284 -14.07 8.06 9.75
N ASN A 285 -13.07 8.23 8.90
CA ASN A 285 -13.04 9.17 7.79
C ASN A 285 -12.98 8.46 6.44
N ILE A 286 -12.65 7.17 6.42
CA ILE A 286 -12.62 6.34 5.21
C ILE A 286 -13.78 5.35 5.23
N ASN A 287 -14.62 5.41 4.20
CA ASN A 287 -15.58 4.36 3.86
C ASN A 287 -15.00 3.47 2.77
N ILE A 288 -14.66 2.22 3.09
CA ILE A 288 -14.10 1.28 2.10
C ILE A 288 -15.24 0.58 1.37
N GLN A 289 -15.18 0.60 0.04
CA GLN A 289 -16.07 -0.17 -0.83
C GLN A 289 -15.26 -1.11 -1.71
N TYR A 290 -15.77 -2.33 -1.86
CA TYR A 290 -15.11 -3.35 -2.67
C TYR A 290 -15.78 -3.42 -4.03
N LEU A 291 -14.97 -3.41 -5.09
CA LEU A 291 -15.47 -3.65 -6.43
C LEU A 291 -16.06 -5.06 -6.56
N PRO A 292 -17.05 -5.28 -7.46
CA PRO A 292 -17.52 -6.62 -7.81
C PRO A 292 -16.36 -7.57 -8.17
N ALA A 293 -16.56 -8.87 -7.92
CA ALA A 293 -15.54 -9.86 -8.27
C ALA A 293 -15.43 -9.96 -9.80
N ASN A 294 -14.24 -10.23 -10.32
CA ASN A 294 -13.95 -10.37 -11.76
C ASN A 294 -14.21 -9.13 -12.64
N THR A 295 -14.43 -7.95 -12.05
CA THR A 295 -14.69 -6.71 -12.81
C THR A 295 -13.47 -5.77 -12.84
N THR A 296 -12.37 -6.12 -12.18
CA THR A 296 -11.19 -5.26 -12.00
C THR A 296 -10.70 -4.69 -13.34
N SER A 297 -10.53 -5.52 -14.36
CA SER A 297 -10.10 -5.08 -15.70
C SER A 297 -11.06 -4.12 -16.41
N LEU A 298 -12.35 -4.09 -16.01
CA LEU A 298 -13.38 -3.26 -16.64
C LEU A 298 -13.61 -1.93 -15.91
N ILE A 299 -13.51 -1.93 -14.58
CA ILE A 299 -13.95 -0.77 -13.78
C ILE A 299 -12.92 -0.26 -12.77
N GLN A 300 -11.74 -0.88 -12.63
CA GLN A 300 -10.70 -0.37 -11.74
C GLN A 300 -10.02 0.84 -12.40
N PRO A 301 -10.20 2.08 -11.89
CA PRO A 301 -9.63 3.27 -12.52
C PRO A 301 -8.11 3.25 -12.68
N LEU A 302 -7.38 2.72 -11.67
CA LEU A 302 -5.92 2.61 -11.72
C LEU A 302 -5.41 1.74 -12.88
N ASP A 303 -6.19 0.71 -13.25
CA ASP A 303 -5.92 -0.17 -14.39
C ASP A 303 -6.40 0.39 -15.73
N GLN A 304 -7.18 1.48 -15.75
CA GLN A 304 -7.67 2.11 -17.00
C GLN A 304 -6.62 2.97 -17.72
N GLY A 305 -5.35 2.91 -17.31
CA GLY A 305 -4.22 3.58 -17.96
C GLY A 305 -3.31 4.34 -17.00
N ILE A 306 -3.75 4.60 -15.76
CA ILE A 306 -2.97 5.37 -14.78
C ILE A 306 -1.65 4.67 -14.44
N ILE A 307 -1.71 3.39 -14.07
CA ILE A 307 -0.51 2.58 -13.77
C ILE A 307 0.37 2.44 -15.00
N HIS A 308 -0.22 2.23 -16.18
CA HIS A 308 0.52 2.13 -17.44
C HIS A 308 1.29 3.43 -17.75
N SER A 309 0.64 4.59 -17.65
CA SER A 309 1.28 5.90 -17.84
C SER A 309 2.39 6.14 -16.81
N PHE A 310 2.17 5.76 -15.55
CA PHE A 310 3.23 5.81 -14.53
C PHE A 310 4.45 4.98 -14.94
N LYS A 311 4.24 3.72 -15.35
CA LYS A 311 5.32 2.83 -15.78
C LYS A 311 6.04 3.41 -17.01
N ALA A 312 5.31 3.96 -17.98
CA ALA A 312 5.90 4.64 -19.14
C ALA A 312 6.86 5.77 -18.70
N TYR A 313 6.42 6.68 -17.83
CA TYR A 313 7.28 7.76 -17.31
C TYR A 313 8.48 7.22 -16.54
N TYR A 314 8.30 6.20 -15.69
CA TYR A 314 9.39 5.57 -14.98
C TYR A 314 10.46 5.04 -15.94
N ARG A 315 10.03 4.31 -16.98
CA ARG A 315 10.90 3.67 -17.97
C ARG A 315 11.60 4.71 -18.84
N GLN A 316 10.93 5.79 -19.23
CA GLN A 316 11.54 6.93 -19.92
C GLN A 316 12.65 7.60 -19.08
N ILE A 317 12.42 7.81 -17.78
CA ILE A 317 13.44 8.38 -16.89
C ILE A 317 14.66 7.45 -16.79
N ILE A 318 14.45 6.13 -16.72
CA ILE A 318 15.54 5.14 -16.73
C ILE A 318 16.34 5.23 -18.03
N ILE A 319 15.70 5.29 -19.19
CA ILE A 319 16.37 5.42 -20.49
C ILE A 319 17.20 6.70 -20.56
N ARG A 320 16.65 7.85 -20.15
CA ARG A 320 17.38 9.13 -20.12
C ARG A 320 18.60 9.07 -19.21
N LYS A 321 18.47 8.45 -18.03
CA LYS A 321 19.59 8.22 -17.12
C LYS A 321 20.64 7.26 -17.70
N GLN A 322 20.21 6.24 -18.45
CA GLN A 322 21.09 5.30 -19.12
C GLN A 322 21.91 5.99 -20.21
N ILE A 323 21.30 6.85 -21.03
CA ILE A 323 22.00 7.65 -22.05
C ILE A 323 23.10 8.49 -21.40
N SER A 324 22.75 9.26 -20.36
CA SER A 324 23.72 10.09 -19.64
C SER A 324 24.87 9.29 -19.03
N ALA A 325 24.59 8.08 -18.52
CA ALA A 325 25.62 7.18 -18.00
C ALA A 325 26.57 6.70 -19.11
N ILE A 326 26.04 6.32 -20.27
CA ILE A 326 26.82 5.89 -21.45
C ILE A 326 27.70 7.03 -21.97
N GLU A 327 27.15 8.24 -22.10
CA GLU A 327 27.90 9.43 -22.52
C GLU A 327 29.00 9.82 -21.53
N SER A 328 28.81 9.49 -20.25
CA SER A 328 29.82 9.65 -19.20
C SER A 328 30.83 8.50 -19.14
N GLY A 329 30.79 7.56 -20.10
CA GLY A 329 31.72 6.43 -20.20
C GLY A 329 31.41 5.24 -19.30
N LYS A 330 30.24 5.20 -18.63
CA LYS A 330 29.85 4.05 -17.79
C LYS A 330 29.30 2.91 -18.64
N THR A 331 29.61 1.69 -18.25
CA THR A 331 29.01 0.49 -18.83
C THR A 331 27.56 0.31 -18.37
N ILE A 332 26.78 -0.47 -19.12
CA ILE A 332 25.40 -0.84 -18.75
C ILE A 332 25.37 -1.54 -17.39
N GLY A 333 26.37 -2.38 -17.08
CA GLY A 333 26.48 -3.06 -15.80
C GLY A 333 26.69 -2.10 -14.62
N GLU A 334 27.58 -1.12 -14.78
CA GLU A 334 27.81 -0.08 -13.76
C GLU A 334 26.57 0.80 -13.56
N PHE A 335 25.89 1.18 -14.64
CA PHE A 335 24.64 1.90 -14.55
C PHE A 335 23.57 1.10 -13.80
N ALA A 336 23.36 -0.17 -14.17
CA ALA A 336 22.38 -1.05 -13.52
C ALA A 336 22.66 -1.22 -12.02
N LYS A 337 23.95 -1.35 -11.64
CA LYS A 337 24.37 -1.41 -10.24
C LYS A 337 24.11 -0.10 -9.48
N SER A 338 24.20 1.05 -10.15
CA SER A 338 23.96 2.35 -9.51
C SER A 338 22.50 2.62 -9.11
N ILE A 339 21.54 1.88 -9.65
CA ILE A 339 20.11 2.04 -9.32
C ILE A 339 19.79 1.24 -8.05
N ASN A 340 20.02 1.81 -6.87
CA ASN A 340 19.56 1.24 -5.61
C ASN A 340 18.09 1.60 -5.31
N ILE A 341 17.52 1.05 -4.23
CA ILE A 341 16.12 1.29 -3.84
C ILE A 341 15.89 2.80 -3.60
N PHE A 342 16.83 3.49 -2.95
CA PHE A 342 16.71 4.92 -2.67
C PHE A 342 16.57 5.75 -3.95
N ASN A 343 17.43 5.51 -4.94
CA ASN A 343 17.36 6.13 -6.27
C ASN A 343 16.04 5.79 -6.97
N ALA A 344 15.59 4.53 -6.88
CA ALA A 344 14.31 4.12 -7.42
C ALA A 344 13.14 4.88 -6.79
N LEU A 345 13.14 5.13 -5.47
CA LEU A 345 12.05 5.87 -4.81
C LEU A 345 11.94 7.30 -5.31
N HIS A 346 13.07 7.97 -5.58
CA HIS A 346 13.05 9.30 -6.19
C HIS A 346 12.47 9.28 -7.60
N ILE A 347 12.83 8.28 -8.41
CA ILE A 347 12.29 8.12 -9.76
C ILE A 347 10.79 7.79 -9.70
N ILE A 348 10.35 6.93 -8.79
CA ILE A 348 8.94 6.61 -8.57
C ILE A 348 8.16 7.88 -8.19
N LYS A 349 8.68 8.66 -7.23
CA LYS A 349 8.05 9.91 -6.81
C LYS A 349 7.90 10.88 -7.98
N HIS A 350 8.94 11.01 -8.81
CA HIS A 350 8.92 11.87 -9.99
C HIS A 350 7.96 11.34 -11.07
N ALA A 351 8.03 10.07 -11.43
CA ALA A 351 7.13 9.45 -12.40
C ALA A 351 5.66 9.58 -11.99
N TRP A 352 5.36 9.44 -10.69
CA TRP A 352 4.00 9.62 -10.17
C TRP A 352 3.52 11.08 -10.18
N TRP A 353 4.45 12.02 -10.00
CA TRP A 353 4.16 13.45 -10.17
C TRP A 353 3.80 13.78 -11.63
N LEU A 354 4.52 13.21 -12.60
CA LEU A 354 4.30 13.42 -14.04
C LEU A 354 2.93 12.93 -14.55
N VAL A 355 2.31 11.94 -13.90
CA VAL A 355 0.95 11.48 -14.24
C VAL A 355 -0.04 12.61 -13.97
N ARG A 356 -0.54 13.29 -15.02
CA ARG A 356 -1.33 14.52 -14.85
C ARG A 356 -2.73 14.24 -14.27
N PRO A 357 -3.30 15.18 -13.49
CA PRO A 357 -4.66 15.05 -12.97
C PRO A 357 -5.72 14.78 -14.05
N LEU A 358 -5.61 15.46 -15.20
CA LEU A 358 -6.51 15.25 -16.34
C LEU A 358 -6.49 13.80 -16.87
N SER A 359 -5.30 13.18 -16.91
CA SER A 359 -5.16 11.78 -17.33
C SER A 359 -5.83 10.82 -16.34
N ILE A 360 -5.76 11.13 -15.03
CA ILE A 360 -6.46 10.39 -13.98
C ILE A 360 -7.98 10.53 -14.15
N THR A 361 -8.49 11.75 -14.25
CA THR A 361 -9.93 12.00 -14.43
C THR A 361 -10.49 11.23 -15.62
N ARG A 362 -9.79 11.22 -16.76
CA ARG A 362 -10.17 10.44 -17.95
C ARG A 362 -10.20 8.93 -17.69
N CYS A 363 -9.26 8.39 -16.91
CA CYS A 363 -9.27 6.98 -16.53
C CYS A 363 -10.45 6.64 -15.61
N PHE A 364 -10.81 7.54 -14.69
CA PHE A 364 -12.03 7.40 -13.87
C PHE A 364 -13.31 7.50 -14.72
N GLN A 365 -13.35 8.36 -15.75
CA GLN A 365 -14.46 8.40 -16.71
C GLN A 365 -14.58 7.08 -17.48
N LYS A 366 -13.46 6.54 -17.98
CA LYS A 366 -13.42 5.25 -18.67
C LYS A 366 -13.89 4.09 -17.78
N ALA A 367 -13.57 4.15 -16.49
CA ALA A 367 -14.07 3.24 -15.46
C ALA A 367 -15.54 3.49 -15.06
N LYS A 368 -16.20 4.50 -15.64
CA LYS A 368 -17.58 4.92 -15.38
C LYS A 368 -17.85 5.43 -13.96
N PHE A 369 -16.83 6.01 -13.31
CA PHE A 369 -16.96 6.66 -12.01
C PHE A 369 -17.48 8.10 -12.10
N ILE A 370 -17.47 8.70 -13.30
CA ILE A 370 -17.95 10.05 -13.58
C ILE A 370 -18.82 10.01 -14.84
N SER A 371 -19.85 10.86 -14.91
CA SER A 371 -20.61 11.07 -16.15
C SER A 371 -19.82 11.90 -17.17
N GLU A 372 -20.10 11.73 -18.46
CA GLU A 372 -19.50 12.54 -19.53
C GLU A 372 -19.84 14.04 -19.38
N CYS A 373 -20.93 14.39 -18.69
CA CYS A 373 -21.41 15.76 -18.50
C CYS A 373 -20.71 16.53 -17.36
N ASP A 374 -20.04 15.86 -16.43
CA ASP A 374 -19.30 16.50 -15.32
C ASP A 374 -17.85 16.82 -15.69
N ALA A 375 -17.44 16.53 -16.93
CA ALA A 375 -16.19 16.99 -17.48
C ALA A 375 -16.27 18.51 -17.66
N ALA A 376 -15.41 19.26 -16.95
CA ALA A 376 -15.27 20.69 -17.21
C ALA A 376 -15.01 20.91 -18.71
N PRO A 377 -15.77 21.80 -19.39
CA PRO A 377 -15.47 22.16 -20.77
C PRO A 377 -14.26 23.09 -20.75
N SER A 378 -13.06 22.55 -21.03
CA SER A 378 -11.91 23.40 -21.31
C SER A 378 -10.83 22.68 -22.11
N ALA A 379 -10.62 23.23 -23.31
CA ALA A 379 -9.47 23.12 -24.21
C ALA A 379 -9.27 21.78 -24.96
N GLU A 380 -9.89 21.72 -26.13
CA GLU A 380 -9.48 20.86 -27.26
C GLU A 380 -7.99 21.06 -27.66
N ASN A 381 -7.27 22.05 -27.10
CA ASN A 381 -5.86 22.34 -27.36
C ASN A 381 -4.85 21.64 -26.41
N GLU A 382 -5.26 20.91 -25.37
CA GLU A 382 -4.32 20.10 -24.55
C GLU A 382 -4.33 18.61 -24.94
N GLN A 383 -5.15 18.22 -25.91
CA GLN A 383 -5.25 16.85 -26.41
C GLN A 383 -3.96 16.38 -27.08
N GLU A 384 -3.20 17.29 -27.69
CA GLU A 384 -1.97 17.00 -28.44
C GLU A 384 -0.78 16.71 -27.51
N ASN A 385 -0.62 17.45 -26.40
CA ASN A 385 0.66 17.49 -25.68
C ASN A 385 0.95 16.31 -24.71
N ILE A 386 -0.05 15.52 -24.30
CA ILE A 386 0.14 14.40 -23.34
C ILE A 386 0.40 13.08 -24.07
N THR A 387 -0.18 12.93 -25.27
CA THR A 387 -0.03 11.74 -26.10
C THR A 387 1.28 11.80 -26.90
N GLU A 388 1.71 13.00 -27.33
CA GLU A 388 2.91 13.20 -28.15
C GLU A 388 4.22 12.76 -27.46
N THR A 389 4.41 13.00 -26.16
CA THR A 389 5.70 12.64 -25.50
C THR A 389 5.85 11.13 -25.22
N ILE A 390 4.74 10.37 -25.22
CA ILE A 390 4.78 8.90 -25.07
C ILE A 390 4.75 8.22 -26.46
N SER A 391 4.09 8.83 -27.46
CA SER A 391 4.02 8.29 -28.83
C SER A 391 5.34 8.34 -29.60
N ASP A 392 6.22 9.31 -29.33
CA ASP A 392 7.48 9.40 -30.09
C ASP A 392 8.48 8.28 -29.78
N LEU A 393 8.26 7.53 -28.70
CA LEU A 393 9.00 6.31 -28.35
C LEU A 393 8.17 5.03 -28.57
N SER A 394 6.95 5.12 -29.12
CA SER A 394 6.00 4.01 -29.19
C SER A 394 6.29 3.05 -30.36
N GLY A 395 7.32 2.24 -30.21
CA GLY A 395 7.44 0.96 -30.91
C GLY A 395 7.08 -0.20 -29.99
N ASP A 396 6.73 -1.36 -30.56
CA ASP A 396 6.42 -2.60 -29.82
C ASP A 396 7.46 -2.94 -28.74
N GLU A 397 8.72 -2.57 -28.97
CA GLU A 397 9.83 -2.72 -28.03
C GLU A 397 9.64 -1.94 -26.73
N PHE A 398 9.23 -0.68 -26.80
CA PHE A 398 9.03 0.16 -25.62
C PHE A 398 7.78 -0.28 -24.85
N ASP A 399 6.72 -0.66 -25.55
CA ASP A 399 5.52 -1.24 -24.94
C ASP A 399 5.84 -2.55 -24.19
N ASN A 400 6.66 -3.42 -24.77
CA ASN A 400 7.15 -4.62 -24.08
C ASN A 400 7.96 -4.28 -22.82
N TYR A 401 8.75 -3.20 -22.87
CA TYR A 401 9.51 -2.74 -21.70
C TYR A 401 8.62 -2.16 -20.60
N ILE A 402 7.55 -1.43 -20.97
CA ILE A 402 6.54 -0.95 -20.01
C ILE A 402 5.85 -2.13 -19.33
N ARG A 403 5.48 -3.17 -20.09
CA ARG A 403 4.69 -4.33 -19.63
C ARG A 403 5.52 -5.45 -19.01
N CYS A 404 6.84 -5.29 -18.89
CA CYS A 404 7.74 -6.36 -18.44
C CYS A 404 7.45 -6.89 -17.02
N ASP A 405 6.69 -6.13 -16.22
CA ASP A 405 6.30 -6.44 -14.85
C ASP A 405 4.79 -6.60 -14.64
N ASP A 406 3.97 -6.66 -15.68
CA ASP A 406 2.51 -6.79 -15.55
C ASP A 406 2.09 -8.11 -14.87
N ASN A 407 2.91 -9.16 -14.99
CA ASN A 407 2.68 -10.45 -14.36
C ASN A 407 3.26 -10.55 -12.93
N LEU A 408 3.72 -9.44 -12.34
CA LEU A 408 4.24 -9.46 -10.97
C LEU A 408 3.10 -9.63 -9.97
N VAL A 409 3.11 -10.79 -9.32
CA VAL A 409 2.26 -11.08 -8.17
C VAL A 409 2.64 -10.13 -7.01
N CYS A 410 1.73 -9.23 -6.68
CA CYS A 410 1.88 -8.22 -5.61
C CYS A 410 1.25 -8.63 -4.29
N CYS A 411 0.38 -9.64 -4.31
CA CYS A 411 -0.23 -10.27 -3.16
C CYS A 411 -0.41 -11.77 -3.49
N GLY A 412 -0.34 -12.68 -2.52
CA GLY A 412 -0.34 -14.10 -2.86
C GLY A 412 -0.62 -15.04 -1.69
N GLN A 413 -0.75 -16.33 -2.02
CA GLN A 413 -0.89 -17.39 -1.04
C GLN A 413 0.49 -17.72 -0.46
N LEU A 414 0.60 -17.56 0.85
CA LEU A 414 1.74 -18.03 1.63
C LEU A 414 1.59 -19.54 1.80
N THR A 415 2.70 -20.26 1.71
CA THR A 415 2.77 -21.66 2.12
C THR A 415 2.58 -21.78 3.63
N ASP A 416 2.20 -22.96 4.13
CA ASP A 416 2.02 -23.17 5.56
C ASP A 416 3.28 -22.81 6.35
N GLU A 417 4.46 -23.15 5.81
CA GLU A 417 5.76 -22.83 6.41
C GLU A 417 6.03 -21.32 6.44
N GLU A 418 5.57 -20.59 5.43
CA GLU A 418 5.70 -19.13 5.35
C GLU A 418 4.75 -18.41 6.29
N ILE A 419 3.50 -18.88 6.41
CA ILE A 419 2.54 -18.39 7.41
C ILE A 419 3.13 -18.54 8.82
N VAL A 420 3.77 -19.68 9.09
CA VAL A 420 4.41 -19.99 10.38
C VAL A 420 5.61 -19.08 10.63
N LYS A 421 6.46 -18.86 9.62
CA LYS A 421 7.60 -17.93 9.72
C LYS A 421 7.15 -16.51 9.99
N GLU A 422 6.12 -16.01 9.30
CA GLU A 422 5.58 -14.67 9.51
C GLU A 422 5.12 -14.45 10.96
N ILE A 423 4.42 -15.45 11.53
CA ILE A 423 3.95 -15.41 12.93
C ILE A 423 5.12 -15.51 13.94
N SER A 424 6.19 -16.21 13.57
CA SER A 424 7.37 -16.38 14.43
C SER A 424 8.27 -15.15 14.42
N LEU A 425 8.42 -14.48 13.27
CA LEU A 425 9.23 -13.27 13.09
C LEU A 425 8.67 -12.04 13.83
N GLU A 426 7.37 -12.00 14.14
CA GLU A 426 6.82 -10.98 15.05
C GLU A 426 7.33 -11.10 16.49
N LYS A 427 7.94 -12.23 16.88
CA LYS A 427 8.46 -12.48 18.23
C LYS A 427 9.96 -12.29 18.34
N GLU A 428 10.67 -12.29 17.22
CA GLU A 428 12.12 -12.13 17.12
C GLU A 428 12.43 -10.83 16.36
N ASP A 429 12.08 -9.68 16.95
CA ASP A 429 12.72 -8.42 16.60
C ASP A 429 14.21 -8.51 17.02
N ASN A 430 15.07 -9.21 16.26
CA ASN A 430 16.54 -9.11 16.35
C ASN A 430 17.37 -9.93 15.33
N GLU A 431 16.82 -10.49 14.24
CA GLU A 431 17.68 -11.09 13.20
C GLU A 431 17.76 -10.20 11.95
N ASP A 432 18.92 -9.55 11.81
CA ASP A 432 19.36 -8.83 10.62
C ASP A 432 19.44 -9.82 9.44
N TYR A 433 18.49 -9.72 8.52
CA TYR A 433 18.71 -10.24 7.17
C TYR A 433 19.77 -9.36 6.50
N SER A 434 21.04 -9.75 6.65
CA SER A 434 22.13 -9.21 5.84
C SER A 434 21.91 -9.63 4.40
N ASP A 435 21.58 -8.67 3.53
CA ASP A 435 21.61 -8.88 2.09
C ASP A 435 23.08 -9.05 1.67
N SER A 436 23.38 -10.20 1.07
CA SER A 436 24.66 -10.54 0.47
C SER A 436 24.51 -10.46 -1.04
N ASP A 437 24.40 -9.25 -1.59
CA ASP A 437 24.72 -9.00 -3.00
C ASP A 437 25.01 -7.50 -3.24
N ALA A 438 26.29 -7.24 -3.59
CA ALA A 438 26.95 -6.01 -4.04
C ALA A 438 27.37 -4.94 -3.00
N GLU A 439 28.64 -5.09 -2.59
CA GLU A 439 29.76 -4.12 -2.41
C GLU A 439 29.54 -2.77 -1.71
N ASP A 440 30.52 -2.40 -0.89
CA ASP A 440 30.63 -1.17 -0.10
C ASP A 440 30.16 0.07 -0.89
N GLU A 441 29.03 0.66 -0.47
CA GLU A 441 28.62 1.99 -0.94
C GLU A 441 29.73 2.98 -0.56
N ILE A 442 30.49 3.45 -1.55
CA ILE A 442 31.28 4.68 -1.41
C ILE A 442 30.26 5.76 -1.02
N PRO A 443 30.41 6.43 0.13
CA PRO A 443 29.51 7.51 0.49
C PRO A 443 29.46 8.51 -0.66
N ASP A 444 28.27 8.84 -1.16
CA ASP A 444 28.10 9.97 -2.07
C ASP A 444 28.75 11.19 -1.39
N GLU A 445 29.90 11.66 -1.90
CA GLU A 445 30.57 12.83 -1.35
C GLU A 445 29.60 14.00 -1.45
N ILE A 446 29.24 14.58 -0.30
CA ILE A 446 28.38 15.76 -0.27
C ILE A 446 29.18 16.87 -0.97
N PRO A 447 28.68 17.41 -2.10
CA PRO A 447 29.41 18.42 -2.84
C PRO A 447 29.60 19.66 -1.98
N SER A 448 30.76 20.29 -2.09
CA SER A 448 31.02 21.55 -1.37
C SER A 448 30.07 22.65 -1.85
N LEU A 449 29.73 23.58 -0.96
CA LEU A 449 28.86 24.73 -1.30
C LEU A 449 29.33 25.48 -2.56
N PRO A 450 30.64 25.76 -2.75
CA PRO A 450 31.13 26.37 -4.00
C PRO A 450 30.84 25.54 -5.24
N ASN A 451 30.96 24.21 -5.17
CA ASN A 451 30.65 23.33 -6.30
C ASN A 451 29.15 23.37 -6.62
N VAL A 452 28.28 23.37 -5.60
CA VAL A 452 26.83 23.47 -5.79
C VAL A 452 26.45 24.79 -6.44
N LEU A 453 26.96 25.92 -5.93
CA LEU A 453 26.70 27.25 -6.50
C LEU A 453 27.22 27.38 -7.95
N ASN A 454 28.38 26.79 -8.24
CA ASN A 454 28.91 26.77 -9.60
C ASN A 454 28.02 25.93 -10.53
N SER A 455 27.56 24.76 -10.08
CA SER A 455 26.59 23.94 -10.83
C SER A 455 25.26 24.66 -11.05
N LEU A 456 24.71 25.35 -10.04
CA LEU A 456 23.51 26.18 -10.20
C LEU A 456 23.73 27.30 -11.23
N THR A 457 24.90 27.95 -11.19
CA THR A 457 25.27 28.95 -12.19
C THR A 457 25.35 28.35 -13.60
N THR A 458 25.89 27.15 -13.75
CA THR A 458 25.93 26.43 -15.03
C THR A 458 24.52 26.12 -15.54
N VAL A 459 23.64 25.61 -14.66
CA VAL A 459 22.24 25.33 -14.99
C VAL A 459 21.50 26.60 -15.39
N ARG A 460 21.69 27.69 -14.63
CA ARG A 460 21.10 29.00 -14.95
C ARG A 460 21.53 29.50 -16.31
N LYS A 461 22.83 29.42 -16.64
CA LYS A 461 23.35 29.80 -17.97
C LYS A 461 22.77 28.95 -19.10
N PHE A 462 22.50 27.67 -18.85
CA PHE A 462 21.90 26.78 -19.84
C PHE A 462 20.42 27.06 -20.07
N LEU A 463 19.68 27.41 -19.00
CA LEU A 463 18.24 27.68 -19.07
C LEU A 463 17.90 29.12 -19.45
N LEU A 464 18.82 30.08 -19.24
CA LEU A 464 18.63 31.50 -19.59
C LEU A 464 18.17 31.73 -21.04
N PRO A 465 18.74 31.06 -22.05
CA PRO A 465 18.30 31.21 -23.44
C PRO A 465 16.97 30.53 -23.75
N GLN A 466 16.56 29.54 -22.94
CA GLN A 466 15.32 28.79 -23.13
C GLN A 466 14.12 29.50 -22.47
N ASN A 467 14.38 30.45 -21.57
CA ASN A 467 13.38 31.23 -20.84
C ASN A 467 12.36 30.35 -20.07
N GLU A 468 12.78 29.13 -19.70
CA GLU A 468 12.01 28.17 -18.92
C GLU A 468 12.60 28.05 -17.50
N PHE A 469 11.72 27.88 -16.50
CA PHE A 469 12.07 27.52 -15.11
C PHE A 469 13.00 28.48 -14.34
N ILE A 470 13.13 29.75 -14.76
CA ILE A 470 14.02 30.73 -14.12
C ILE A 470 13.58 31.02 -12.67
N GLN A 471 12.27 31.09 -12.42
CA GLN A 471 11.74 31.38 -11.09
C GLN A 471 11.91 30.20 -10.12
N GLU A 472 11.80 28.98 -10.61
CA GLU A 472 12.05 27.76 -9.85
C GLU A 472 13.53 27.62 -9.48
N LEU A 473 14.44 28.04 -10.37
CA LEU A 473 15.87 28.11 -10.05
C LEU A 473 16.17 29.13 -8.96
N GLU A 474 15.57 30.32 -9.01
CA GLU A 474 15.72 31.34 -7.97
C GLU A 474 15.22 30.83 -6.61
N ASN A 475 14.09 30.11 -6.60
CA ASN A 475 13.59 29.46 -5.39
C ASN A 475 14.59 28.42 -4.85
N ILE A 476 15.29 27.66 -5.71
CA ILE A 476 16.31 26.68 -5.27
C ILE A 476 17.54 27.39 -4.69
N GLU A 477 17.96 28.51 -5.27
CA GLU A 477 19.07 29.34 -4.76
C GLU A 477 18.80 29.84 -3.33
N GLU A 478 17.54 30.05 -2.91
CA GLU A 478 17.21 30.45 -1.54
C GLU A 478 17.41 29.33 -0.49
N TYR A 479 17.45 28.06 -0.92
CA TYR A 479 17.61 26.90 -0.02
C TYR A 479 19.05 26.39 0.10
N VAL A 480 19.97 26.93 -0.71
CA VAL A 480 21.40 26.56 -0.77
C VAL A 480 22.22 27.65 -0.12
#